data_AF-S3CEM8-F1
#
_entry.id   AF-S3CEM8-F1
#
_cell.length_a   1.000
_cell.length_b   1.000
_cell.length_c   1.000
_cell.angle_alpha   90.00
_cell.angle_beta   90.00
_cell.angle_gamma   90.00
#
_symmetry.space_group_name_H-M   'P 1'
#
loop_
_entity.id
_entity.type
_entity.pdbx_description
1 polymer ?
#
loop_
_entity_poly.entity_id
_entity_poly.type
_entity_poly.pdbx_seq_one_letter_code
_entity_poly.pdbx_strand_id
1 'polypeptide(L)'
;MHLRFGEVELKSGEVKLKSEGVKLKSKGVKLRFGGVELKSRGYQEELIIEKLYYNRYRWYNSETGCYISQDPIGLAGNNPTLYAFVKNLNTEVDVFGLDEVKLTEGTVYRTGSLTGNNLTPRPKKDTSSGLSASLEVPVDTKYLSIDVSKLEGTGLEAVNDYGKHVSIRPENDTDYTKLTEWAETRGSEKEHEYTKTLKKVAKSCIKRK
;
A
#
# COMPACT_ATOMS: atom_id res chain seq x y z
N MET A 1 -14.08 70.50 -7.06
CA MET A 1 -12.71 70.13 -6.66
C MET A 1 -11.89 69.92 -7.94
N HIS A 2 -11.11 70.92 -8.35
CA HIS A 2 -10.26 70.86 -9.54
C HIS A 2 -8.86 70.43 -9.10
N LEU A 3 -8.51 69.16 -9.29
CA LEU A 3 -7.16 68.67 -9.09
C LEU A 3 -6.39 68.88 -10.40
N ARG A 4 -5.55 69.93 -10.44
CA ARG A 4 -4.52 70.06 -11.48
C ARG A 4 -3.38 69.14 -11.10
N PHE A 5 -3.09 68.14 -11.93
CA PHE A 5 -1.94 67.27 -11.75
C PHE A 5 -0.72 67.90 -12.41
N GLY A 6 0.33 68.15 -11.62
CA GLY A 6 1.65 68.52 -12.12
C GLY A 6 2.37 67.32 -12.73
N GLU A 7 3.19 67.58 -13.75
CA GLU A 7 4.03 66.61 -14.46
C GLU A 7 4.96 65.90 -13.45
N VAL A 8 4.88 64.57 -13.33
CA VAL A 8 5.85 63.76 -12.57
C VAL A 8 6.84 63.14 -13.55
N GLU A 9 8.08 63.65 -13.55
CA GLU A 9 9.18 63.19 -14.40
C GLU A 9 10.03 62.16 -13.62
N LEU A 10 10.02 60.89 -14.02
CA LEU A 10 10.95 59.87 -13.49
C LEU A 10 12.07 59.64 -14.52
N LYS A 11 13.31 59.97 -14.12
CA LYS A 11 14.51 59.77 -14.97
C LYS A 11 15.28 58.55 -14.49
N SER A 12 15.42 57.55 -15.36
CA SER A 12 16.54 56.62 -15.30
C SER A 12 17.23 56.58 -16.66
N GLY A 13 18.56 56.72 -16.62
CA GLY A 13 19.50 56.37 -17.69
C GLY A 13 19.30 57.05 -19.04
N GLU A 14 18.35 56.58 -19.85
CA GLU A 14 18.39 56.80 -21.30
C GLU A 14 17.00 56.80 -21.99
N VAL A 15 15.88 56.83 -21.24
CA VAL A 15 14.54 56.81 -21.87
C VAL A 15 13.61 57.86 -21.25
N LYS A 16 13.20 58.85 -22.05
CA LYS A 16 12.15 59.83 -21.71
C LYS A 16 10.81 59.38 -22.30
N LEU A 17 9.78 59.29 -21.47
CA LEU A 17 8.39 59.10 -21.91
C LEU A 17 7.54 60.24 -21.31
N LYS A 18 6.83 60.97 -22.18
CA LYS A 18 5.85 61.98 -21.78
C LYS A 18 4.45 61.48 -22.12
N SER A 19 3.48 61.71 -21.23
CA SER A 19 2.07 61.40 -21.49
C SER A 19 1.18 62.56 -21.07
N GLU A 20 0.53 63.21 -22.03
CA GLU A 20 -0.65 64.03 -21.76
C GLU A 20 -1.88 63.12 -21.87
N GLY A 21 -2.46 62.79 -20.70
CA GLY A 21 -3.77 62.14 -20.58
C GLY A 21 -3.89 60.72 -21.15
N VAL A 22 -3.43 59.69 -20.42
CA VAL A 22 -3.77 58.29 -20.75
C VAL A 22 -4.05 57.46 -19.49
N LYS A 23 -5.23 56.84 -19.45
CA LYS A 23 -5.60 55.77 -18.51
C LYS A 23 -4.95 54.46 -18.97
N LEU A 24 -4.04 53.90 -18.19
CA LEU A 24 -3.42 52.60 -18.47
C LEU A 24 -4.25 51.47 -17.84
N LYS A 25 -4.84 50.61 -18.68
CA LYS A 25 -5.26 49.26 -18.31
C LYS A 25 -4.44 48.28 -19.14
N SER A 26 -3.64 47.44 -18.47
CA SER A 26 -2.69 46.53 -19.12
C SER A 26 -3.34 45.19 -19.49
N LYS A 27 -3.19 44.77 -20.75
CA LYS A 27 -3.16 43.34 -21.12
C LYS A 27 -1.95 42.97 -21.99
N GLY A 28 -0.89 43.80 -21.94
CA GLY A 28 0.38 43.55 -22.63
C GLY A 28 1.01 44.85 -23.15
N VAL A 29 2.25 45.10 -22.79
CA VAL A 29 3.09 46.18 -23.36
C VAL A 29 4.06 45.53 -24.34
N LYS A 30 4.16 46.04 -25.57
CA LYS A 30 5.07 45.53 -26.60
C LYS A 30 6.04 46.64 -27.01
N LEU A 31 7.32 46.48 -26.66
CA LEU A 31 8.41 47.36 -27.09
C LEU A 31 9.28 46.60 -28.10
N ARG A 32 9.70 47.27 -29.18
CA ARG A 32 10.64 46.71 -30.18
C ARG A 32 11.86 47.62 -30.27
N PHE A 33 13.05 47.05 -30.15
CA PHE A 33 14.31 47.67 -30.54
C PHE A 33 15.11 46.66 -31.36
N GLY A 34 15.58 47.08 -32.55
CA GLY A 34 16.62 46.37 -33.31
C GLY A 34 16.40 44.88 -33.62
N GLY A 35 15.17 44.45 -33.95
CA GLY A 35 14.92 43.09 -34.46
C GLY A 35 14.91 41.96 -33.42
N VAL A 36 15.09 42.24 -32.13
CA VAL A 36 14.91 41.24 -31.06
C VAL A 36 13.54 41.43 -30.42
N GLU A 37 12.65 40.45 -30.60
CA GLU A 37 11.31 40.43 -30.00
C GLU A 37 11.38 39.76 -28.62
N LEU A 38 11.50 40.55 -27.54
CA LEU A 38 11.30 40.03 -26.18
C LEU A 38 9.80 39.81 -25.95
N LYS A 39 9.32 38.61 -26.27
CA LYS A 39 8.01 38.14 -25.80
C LYS A 39 8.16 37.82 -24.31
N SER A 40 7.62 38.66 -23.42
CA SER A 40 7.27 38.14 -22.09
C SER A 40 6.13 37.14 -22.32
N ARG A 41 6.47 35.85 -22.48
CA ARG A 41 5.54 34.80 -22.09
C ARG A 41 5.23 35.14 -20.63
N GLY A 42 4.03 35.63 -20.35
CA GLY A 42 3.52 35.70 -18.99
C GLY A 42 3.62 34.28 -18.49
N TYR A 43 4.65 34.04 -17.69
CA TYR A 43 5.03 32.71 -17.32
C TYR A 43 3.88 32.16 -16.48
N GLN A 44 3.55 30.91 -16.78
CA GLN A 44 2.78 29.99 -15.94
C GLN A 44 3.46 29.74 -14.58
N GLU A 45 4.35 30.63 -14.12
CA GLU A 45 5.18 30.51 -12.92
C GLU A 45 4.33 30.51 -11.65
N GLU A 46 3.20 31.23 -11.63
CA GLU A 46 2.34 31.33 -10.45
C GLU A 46 1.55 30.04 -10.16
N LEU A 47 1.23 29.24 -11.18
CA LEU A 47 0.54 27.94 -11.00
C LEU A 47 1.49 26.79 -10.67
N ILE A 48 2.79 26.94 -10.95
CA ILE A 48 3.77 25.87 -10.72
C ILE A 48 4.06 25.73 -9.23
N ILE A 49 4.10 26.83 -8.45
CA ILE A 49 4.41 26.77 -7.02
C ILE A 49 3.35 25.99 -6.24
N GLU A 50 2.06 26.15 -6.57
CA GLU A 50 0.96 25.45 -5.86
C GLU A 50 1.02 23.92 -6.00
N LYS A 51 1.71 23.40 -7.03
CA LYS A 51 1.83 21.96 -7.31
C LYS A 51 3.22 21.41 -7.03
N LEU A 52 4.11 22.20 -6.42
CA LEU A 52 5.43 21.77 -6.00
C LEU A 52 5.43 21.38 -4.53
N TYR A 53 5.80 20.13 -4.25
CA TYR A 53 5.92 19.58 -2.91
C TYR A 53 7.37 19.31 -2.58
N TYR A 54 7.80 19.71 -1.39
CA TYR A 54 9.15 19.40 -0.94
C TYR A 54 9.21 17.99 -0.34
N ASN A 55 10.04 17.12 -0.91
CA ASN A 55 10.26 15.75 -0.42
C ASN A 55 11.75 15.41 -0.42
N ARG A 56 12.29 15.03 0.76
CA ARG A 56 13.64 14.44 0.93
C ARG A 56 14.70 15.11 0.05
N TYR A 57 14.81 16.44 0.15
CA TYR A 57 15.80 17.30 -0.54
C TYR A 57 15.53 17.59 -2.03
N ARG A 58 14.33 17.30 -2.54
CA ARG A 58 13.91 17.62 -3.91
C ARG A 58 12.51 18.21 -3.95
N TRP A 59 12.24 18.93 -5.03
CA TRP A 59 10.92 19.47 -5.34
C TRP A 59 10.21 18.52 -6.31
N TYR A 60 9.03 18.05 -5.91
CA TYR A 60 8.16 17.15 -6.65
C TYR A 60 7.05 17.95 -7.31
N ASN A 61 6.86 17.80 -8.62
CA ASN A 61 5.77 18.41 -9.36
C ASN A 61 4.61 17.41 -9.49
N SER A 62 3.48 17.69 -8.82
CA SER A 62 2.32 16.81 -8.81
C SER A 62 1.56 16.75 -10.14
N GLU A 63 1.71 17.75 -11.02
CA GLU A 63 1.07 17.78 -12.33
C GLU A 63 1.75 16.83 -13.33
N THR A 64 3.08 16.73 -13.24
CA THR A 64 3.88 15.86 -14.11
C THR A 64 4.24 14.52 -13.48
N GLY A 65 4.01 14.36 -12.18
CA GLY A 65 4.34 13.13 -11.45
C GLY A 65 5.84 12.88 -11.32
N CYS A 66 6.68 13.90 -11.47
CA CYS A 66 8.14 13.79 -11.50
C CYS A 66 8.82 14.80 -10.58
N TYR A 67 10.06 14.52 -10.19
CA TYR A 67 10.93 15.52 -9.57
C TYR A 67 11.42 16.53 -10.61
N ILE A 68 11.52 17.80 -10.23
CA ILE A 68 12.09 18.85 -11.11
C ILE A 68 13.62 18.89 -11.07
N SER A 69 14.24 18.15 -10.15
CA SER A 69 15.69 17.98 -10.05
C SER A 69 16.09 16.51 -10.21
N GLN A 70 17.25 16.29 -10.81
CA GLN A 70 17.83 14.96 -11.03
C GLN A 70 18.13 14.27 -9.70
N ASP A 71 17.95 12.94 -9.64
CA ASP A 71 18.30 12.16 -8.45
C ASP A 71 19.81 12.20 -8.16
N PRO A 72 20.23 12.65 -6.96
CA PRO A 72 21.64 12.66 -6.56
C PRO A 72 22.30 11.27 -6.57
N ILE A 73 21.52 10.18 -6.43
CA ILE A 73 22.04 8.80 -6.48
C ILE A 73 22.30 8.32 -7.93
N GLY A 74 21.83 9.07 -8.94
CA GLY A 74 22.01 8.74 -10.34
C GLY A 74 21.36 7.41 -10.74
N LEU A 75 22.03 6.68 -11.64
CA LEU A 75 21.55 5.38 -12.14
C LEU A 75 21.65 4.26 -11.09
N ALA A 76 22.35 4.48 -9.97
CA ALA A 76 22.43 3.50 -8.89
C ALA A 76 21.11 3.35 -8.11
N GLY A 77 20.14 4.24 -8.34
CA GLY A 77 18.81 4.18 -7.72
C GLY A 77 17.84 3.18 -8.38
N ASN A 78 18.24 2.48 -9.45
CA ASN A 78 17.43 1.49 -10.18
C ASN A 78 16.03 1.97 -10.61
N ASN A 79 15.85 3.29 -10.78
CA ASN A 79 14.62 3.89 -11.30
C ASN A 79 14.72 4.07 -12.82
N PRO A 80 13.62 3.88 -13.59
CA PRO A 80 13.64 3.96 -15.04
C PRO A 80 14.09 5.33 -15.58
N THR A 81 13.87 6.40 -14.81
CA THR A 81 14.32 7.76 -15.15
C THR A 81 14.89 8.47 -13.92
N LEU A 82 15.89 9.33 -14.14
CA LEU A 82 16.56 10.11 -13.10
C LEU A 82 15.68 11.18 -12.44
N TYR A 83 14.48 11.38 -12.97
CA TYR A 83 13.47 12.33 -12.49
C TYR A 83 12.22 11.62 -11.96
N ALA A 84 12.20 10.28 -11.98
CA ALA A 84 11.05 9.50 -11.57
C ALA A 84 10.73 9.76 -10.10
N PHE A 85 9.46 10.01 -9.82
CA PHE A 85 8.93 9.78 -8.50
C PHE A 85 8.89 8.27 -8.25
N VAL A 86 9.30 7.85 -7.06
CA VAL A 86 9.33 6.43 -6.69
C VAL A 86 7.92 5.85 -6.85
N LYS A 87 7.87 4.72 -7.56
CA LYS A 87 6.69 3.94 -7.91
C LYS A 87 5.65 3.96 -6.77
N ASN A 88 4.43 4.34 -7.14
CA ASN A 88 3.16 4.27 -6.42
C ASN A 88 3.23 3.87 -4.93
N LEU A 89 3.10 4.85 -4.03
CA LEU A 89 3.00 4.64 -2.57
C LEU A 89 1.70 3.92 -2.15
N ASN A 90 0.73 3.75 -3.05
CA ASN A 90 -0.52 3.02 -2.79
C ASN A 90 -0.47 1.54 -3.15
N THR A 91 0.68 1.01 -3.59
CA THR A 91 0.82 -0.40 -3.96
C THR A 91 1.98 -1.05 -3.22
N GLU A 92 1.97 -0.95 -1.89
CA GLU A 92 2.80 -1.73 -0.93
C GLU A 92 3.94 -0.97 -0.26
N VAL A 93 3.76 -0.74 1.04
CA VAL A 93 4.84 -0.65 2.03
C VAL A 93 4.48 -1.64 3.14
N ASP A 94 5.11 -2.82 3.15
CA ASP A 94 5.14 -3.69 4.32
C ASP A 94 6.33 -3.31 5.20
N VAL A 95 6.06 -2.48 6.21
CA VAL A 95 7.07 -2.00 7.17
C VAL A 95 7.46 -3.11 8.18
N PHE A 96 6.70 -4.20 8.28
CA PHE A 96 6.81 -5.16 9.39
C PHE A 96 7.12 -6.60 8.97
N GLY A 97 7.11 -6.94 7.67
CA GLY A 97 7.36 -8.32 7.23
C GLY A 97 6.32 -9.28 7.79
N LEU A 98 5.06 -8.86 7.85
CA LEU A 98 3.92 -9.65 8.33
C LEU A 98 3.32 -10.48 7.19
N ASP A 99 4.15 -10.90 6.25
CA ASP A 99 3.73 -11.77 5.15
C ASP A 99 3.16 -13.07 5.72
N GLU A 100 1.91 -13.35 5.37
CA GLU A 100 1.30 -14.64 5.59
C GLU A 100 2.10 -15.69 4.81
N VAL A 101 2.88 -16.52 5.52
CA VAL A 101 3.73 -17.53 4.87
C VAL A 101 2.98 -18.84 4.77
N LYS A 102 2.68 -19.29 3.55
CA LYS A 102 2.21 -20.66 3.31
C LYS A 102 3.29 -21.65 3.76
N LEU A 103 2.94 -22.50 4.70
CA LEU A 103 3.79 -23.59 5.17
C LEU A 103 3.65 -24.76 4.19
N THR A 104 4.77 -25.27 3.69
CA THR A 104 4.82 -26.47 2.84
C THR A 104 5.26 -27.71 3.61
N GLU A 105 5.96 -27.54 4.72
CA GLU A 105 6.52 -28.60 5.54
C GLU A 105 6.44 -28.29 7.04
N GLY A 106 6.79 -29.28 7.87
CA GLY A 106 6.79 -29.17 9.32
C GLY A 106 5.52 -29.70 9.98
N THR A 107 5.40 -29.47 11.29
CA THR A 107 4.26 -29.93 12.08
C THR A 107 3.63 -28.76 12.81
N VAL A 108 2.31 -28.63 12.68
CA VAL A 108 1.51 -27.64 13.39
C VAL A 108 0.67 -28.34 14.46
N TYR A 109 0.42 -27.65 15.55
CA TYR A 109 -0.22 -28.17 16.74
C TYR A 109 -1.53 -27.45 17.02
N ARG A 110 -2.59 -28.22 17.22
CA ARG A 110 -3.89 -27.71 17.63
C ARG A 110 -4.26 -28.28 18.99
N THR A 111 -4.62 -27.43 19.95
CA THR A 111 -5.04 -27.89 21.27
C THR A 111 -6.40 -28.60 21.21
N GLY A 112 -6.64 -29.51 22.16
CA GLY A 112 -7.88 -30.26 22.30
C GLY A 112 -7.85 -31.68 21.74
N SER A 113 -9.03 -32.25 21.57
CA SER A 113 -9.24 -33.65 21.21
C SER A 113 -9.53 -33.84 19.71
N LEU A 114 -9.36 -35.06 19.20
CA LEU A 114 -9.64 -35.44 17.82
C LEU A 114 -11.14 -35.58 17.58
N THR A 115 -11.88 -34.47 17.57
CA THR A 115 -13.33 -34.44 17.35
C THR A 115 -13.69 -33.56 16.15
N GLY A 116 -14.83 -33.83 15.51
CA GLY A 116 -15.31 -33.03 14.37
C GLY A 116 -15.43 -31.55 14.74
N ASN A 117 -16.06 -31.26 15.88
CA ASN A 117 -16.18 -29.89 16.38
C ASN A 117 -14.83 -29.23 16.66
N ASN A 118 -13.82 -29.96 17.12
CA ASN A 118 -12.50 -29.37 17.30
C ASN A 118 -11.81 -29.10 15.97
N LEU A 119 -12.01 -29.94 14.95
CA LEU A 119 -11.38 -29.81 13.63
C LEU A 119 -12.21 -29.02 12.61
N THR A 120 -13.28 -28.34 13.02
CA THR A 120 -14.05 -27.44 12.17
C THR A 120 -13.95 -26.01 12.72
N PRO A 121 -13.71 -24.96 11.90
CA PRO A 121 -13.66 -23.57 12.34
C PRO A 121 -14.95 -23.15 13.06
N ARG A 122 -14.85 -22.24 14.03
CA ARG A 122 -16.02 -21.64 14.68
C ARG A 122 -16.67 -20.61 13.76
N PRO A 123 -17.98 -20.71 13.49
CA PRO A 123 -18.72 -19.67 12.77
C PRO A 123 -18.49 -18.28 13.39
N LYS A 124 -18.35 -17.26 12.55
CA LYS A 124 -18.16 -15.84 12.92
C LYS A 124 -16.85 -15.49 13.64
N LYS A 125 -16.09 -16.48 14.11
CA LYS A 125 -14.84 -16.26 14.86
C LYS A 125 -13.61 -16.68 14.09
N ASP A 126 -13.67 -17.84 13.46
CA ASP A 126 -12.55 -18.43 12.72
C ASP A 126 -12.76 -18.30 11.19
N THR A 127 -13.79 -17.57 10.75
CA THR A 127 -14.19 -17.41 9.33
C THR A 127 -13.47 -16.28 8.61
N SER A 128 -12.58 -15.55 9.28
CA SER A 128 -11.80 -14.45 8.71
C SER A 128 -10.30 -14.77 8.57
N SER A 129 -9.85 -15.94 9.02
CA SER A 129 -8.45 -16.36 8.91
C SER A 129 -8.33 -17.86 8.69
N GLY A 130 -8.99 -18.67 9.51
CA GLY A 130 -8.98 -20.12 9.40
C GLY A 130 -9.02 -20.83 10.75
N LEU A 131 -8.87 -22.15 10.72
CA LEU A 131 -8.77 -22.97 11.92
C LEU A 131 -7.41 -22.72 12.62
N SER A 132 -7.47 -22.09 13.78
CA SER A 132 -6.31 -21.78 14.61
C SER A 132 -5.44 -22.99 14.99
N ALA A 133 -4.14 -22.89 14.76
CA ALA A 133 -3.09 -23.81 15.17
C ALA A 133 -1.84 -23.02 15.63
N SER A 134 -0.80 -23.73 16.05
CA SER A 134 0.46 -23.16 16.50
C SER A 134 1.67 -23.97 16.04
N LEU A 135 2.81 -23.30 15.84
CA LEU A 135 4.10 -23.95 15.60
C LEU A 135 4.73 -24.54 16.87
N GLU A 136 4.28 -24.12 18.05
CA GLU A 136 4.83 -24.61 19.32
C GLU A 136 4.01 -25.76 19.90
N VAL A 137 4.72 -26.75 20.44
CA VAL A 137 4.09 -27.90 21.10
C VAL A 137 3.42 -27.42 22.39
N PRO A 138 2.09 -27.58 22.53
CA PRO A 138 1.40 -27.26 23.76
C PRO A 138 1.89 -28.14 24.92
N VAL A 139 2.10 -27.54 26.09
CA VAL A 139 2.59 -28.23 27.30
C VAL A 139 1.43 -28.51 28.25
N ASP A 140 1.45 -29.67 28.92
CA ASP A 140 0.46 -30.08 29.93
C ASP A 140 -0.99 -30.11 29.44
N THR A 141 -1.21 -30.17 28.12
CA THR A 141 -2.54 -30.24 27.52
C THR A 141 -2.58 -31.25 26.38
N LYS A 142 -3.78 -31.74 26.08
CA LYS A 142 -4.01 -32.58 24.91
C LYS A 142 -3.91 -31.71 23.66
N TYR A 143 -3.19 -32.21 22.66
CA TYR A 143 -3.09 -31.55 21.37
C TYR A 143 -3.13 -32.57 20.23
N LEU A 144 -3.32 -32.03 19.04
CA LEU A 144 -3.28 -32.72 17.78
C LEU A 144 -2.06 -32.22 17.02
N SER A 145 -1.21 -33.14 16.56
CA SER A 145 -0.13 -32.82 15.63
C SER A 145 -0.61 -33.06 14.20
N ILE A 146 -0.45 -32.07 13.33
CA ILE A 146 -0.81 -32.13 11.91
C ILE A 146 0.49 -31.90 11.13
N ASP A 147 0.83 -32.86 10.29
CA ASP A 147 1.96 -32.77 9.38
C ASP A 147 1.52 -31.97 8.15
N VAL A 148 2.17 -30.83 7.91
CA VAL A 148 1.77 -29.87 6.87
C VAL A 148 1.92 -30.49 5.48
N SER A 149 2.92 -31.35 5.28
CA SER A 149 3.14 -32.06 4.00
C SER A 149 1.95 -32.93 3.61
N LYS A 150 1.13 -33.38 4.57
CA LYS A 150 -0.06 -34.20 4.34
C LYS A 150 -1.31 -33.40 4.00
N LEU A 151 -1.23 -32.08 4.06
CA LEU A 151 -2.30 -31.19 3.62
C LEU A 151 -2.23 -30.95 2.10
N GLU A 152 -1.06 -31.13 1.49
CA GLU A 152 -0.88 -30.99 0.05
C GLU A 152 -1.84 -31.92 -0.72
N GLY A 153 -2.58 -31.36 -1.69
CA GLY A 153 -3.57 -32.08 -2.48
C GLY A 153 -4.90 -32.38 -1.77
N THR A 154 -5.08 -31.96 -0.51
CA THR A 154 -6.36 -32.09 0.21
C THR A 154 -7.31 -30.91 0.01
N GLY A 155 -6.85 -29.84 -0.65
CA GLY A 155 -7.56 -28.57 -0.77
C GLY A 155 -7.52 -27.70 0.49
N LEU A 156 -6.69 -28.06 1.48
CA LEU A 156 -6.38 -27.25 2.66
C LEU A 156 -4.92 -26.79 2.63
N GLU A 157 -4.68 -25.58 3.11
CA GLU A 157 -3.35 -25.03 3.35
C GLU A 157 -3.19 -24.60 4.80
N ALA A 158 -1.93 -24.64 5.28
CA ALA A 158 -1.54 -24.07 6.56
C ALA A 158 -0.75 -22.79 6.30
N VAL A 159 -1.17 -21.69 6.88
CA VAL A 159 -0.58 -20.36 6.66
C VAL A 159 -0.14 -19.80 8.01
N ASN A 160 1.14 -19.46 8.15
CA ASN A 160 1.62 -18.70 9.30
C ASN A 160 1.21 -17.24 9.11
N ASP A 161 0.23 -16.82 9.87
CA ASP A 161 -0.37 -15.50 9.82
C ASP A 161 0.31 -14.51 10.78
N TYR A 162 0.75 -14.97 11.94
CA TYR A 162 1.46 -14.13 12.89
C TYR A 162 2.35 -14.93 13.85
N GLY A 163 3.67 -14.75 13.72
CA GLY A 163 4.66 -15.27 14.66
C GLY A 163 4.62 -16.80 14.80
N LYS A 164 3.93 -17.28 15.84
CA LYS A 164 3.78 -18.71 16.15
C LYS A 164 2.36 -19.23 15.85
N HIS A 165 1.48 -18.36 15.39
CA HIS A 165 0.12 -18.70 15.02
C HIS A 165 0.09 -19.24 13.58
N VAL A 166 -0.81 -20.20 13.35
CA VAL A 166 -1.02 -20.77 12.01
C VAL A 166 -2.52 -20.91 11.81
N SER A 167 -3.01 -20.46 10.67
CA SER A 167 -4.38 -20.65 10.22
C SER A 167 -4.43 -21.77 9.18
N ILE A 168 -5.22 -22.82 9.47
CA ILE A 168 -5.52 -23.87 8.47
C ILE A 168 -6.82 -23.48 7.76
N ARG A 169 -6.76 -23.28 6.44
CA ARG A 169 -7.87 -22.78 5.63
C ARG A 169 -7.94 -23.45 4.25
N PRO A 170 -9.08 -23.38 3.54
CA PRO A 170 -9.17 -23.89 2.17
C PRO A 170 -8.24 -23.16 1.20
N GLU A 171 -7.69 -23.89 0.24
CA GLU A 171 -6.87 -23.31 -0.82
C GLU A 171 -7.70 -22.48 -1.80
N ASN A 172 -7.10 -21.40 -2.31
CA ASN A 172 -7.72 -20.51 -3.30
C ASN A 172 -9.13 -20.06 -2.85
N ASP A 173 -9.25 -19.55 -1.62
CA ASP A 173 -10.49 -19.06 -1.02
C ASP A 173 -10.35 -17.59 -0.59
N THR A 174 -10.13 -16.71 -1.58
CA THR A 174 -9.89 -15.28 -1.34
C THR A 174 -11.07 -14.59 -0.65
N ASP A 175 -12.28 -15.10 -0.86
CA ASP A 175 -13.53 -14.50 -0.38
C ASP A 175 -14.06 -15.22 0.88
N TYR A 176 -13.28 -16.16 1.46
CA TYR A 176 -13.64 -16.97 2.63
C TYR A 176 -14.97 -17.73 2.50
N THR A 177 -15.43 -17.99 1.28
CA THR A 177 -16.71 -18.64 1.03
C THR A 177 -16.63 -20.11 1.43
N LYS A 178 -15.59 -20.82 0.99
CA LYS A 178 -15.37 -22.23 1.35
C LYS A 178 -15.12 -22.37 2.85
N LEU A 179 -14.40 -21.42 3.46
CA LEU A 179 -14.13 -21.40 4.89
C LEU A 179 -15.42 -21.21 5.69
N THR A 180 -16.32 -20.34 5.23
CA THR A 180 -17.61 -20.08 5.87
C THR A 180 -18.51 -21.30 5.77
N GLU A 181 -18.65 -21.89 4.58
CA GLU A 181 -19.39 -23.14 4.37
C GLU A 181 -18.87 -24.27 5.27
N TRP A 182 -17.56 -24.41 5.36
CA TRP A 182 -16.94 -25.37 6.26
C TRP A 182 -17.28 -25.09 7.73
N ALA A 183 -17.18 -23.84 8.18
CA ALA A 183 -17.48 -23.44 9.55
C ALA A 183 -18.96 -23.73 9.93
N GLU A 184 -19.89 -23.51 9.01
CA GLU A 184 -21.33 -23.76 9.22
C GLU A 184 -21.64 -25.23 9.53
N THR A 185 -20.80 -26.17 9.08
CA THR A 185 -20.97 -27.59 9.41
C THR A 185 -20.64 -27.93 10.87
N ARG A 186 -20.05 -27.01 11.64
CA ARG A 186 -19.63 -27.26 13.02
C ARG A 186 -20.84 -27.59 13.91
N GLY A 187 -20.80 -28.74 14.56
CA GLY A 187 -21.89 -29.21 15.43
C GLY A 187 -23.09 -29.76 14.66
N SER A 188 -23.04 -29.80 13.33
CA SER A 188 -24.06 -30.47 12.51
C SER A 188 -23.80 -31.98 12.43
N GLU A 189 -24.83 -32.75 12.07
CA GLU A 189 -24.70 -34.19 11.82
C GLU A 189 -23.88 -34.51 10.55
N LYS A 190 -23.81 -33.57 9.61
CA LYS A 190 -23.07 -33.72 8.35
C LYS A 190 -21.67 -33.15 8.47
N GLU A 191 -20.68 -34.02 8.66
CA GLU A 191 -19.28 -33.59 8.67
C GLU A 191 -18.79 -33.18 7.27
N HIS A 192 -18.20 -31.99 7.20
CA HIS A 192 -17.55 -31.46 6.00
C HIS A 192 -16.35 -32.32 5.58
N GLU A 193 -16.02 -32.31 4.29
CA GLU A 193 -14.90 -33.06 3.73
C GLU A 193 -13.56 -32.65 4.36
N TYR A 194 -13.31 -31.34 4.50
CA TYR A 194 -12.13 -30.80 5.20
C TYR A 194 -11.98 -31.29 6.65
N THR A 195 -13.07 -31.44 7.40
CA THR A 195 -13.00 -32.00 8.76
C THR A 195 -12.61 -33.48 8.71
N LYS A 196 -13.11 -34.23 7.73
CA LYS A 196 -12.76 -35.65 7.53
C LYS A 196 -11.31 -35.82 7.10
N THR A 197 -10.79 -34.96 6.21
CA THR A 197 -9.38 -35.00 5.81
C THR A 197 -8.48 -34.68 7.01
N LEU A 198 -8.80 -33.64 7.78
CA LEU A 198 -8.06 -33.30 9.01
C LEU A 198 -8.05 -34.44 10.03
N LYS A 199 -9.16 -35.15 10.22
CA LYS A 199 -9.22 -36.31 11.11
C LYS A 199 -8.27 -37.44 10.68
N LYS A 200 -8.06 -37.62 9.36
CA LYS A 200 -7.16 -38.65 8.82
C LYS A 200 -5.69 -38.28 9.00
N VAL A 201 -5.35 -37.00 8.88
CA VAL A 201 -3.95 -36.53 8.96
C VAL A 201 -3.50 -36.20 10.37
N ALA A 202 -4.42 -35.78 11.25
CA ALA A 202 -4.11 -35.38 12.62
C ALA A 202 -3.87 -36.59 13.54
N LYS A 203 -2.87 -36.48 14.41
CA LYS A 203 -2.59 -37.47 15.47
C LYS A 203 -2.78 -36.84 16.85
N SER A 204 -3.45 -37.55 17.75
CA SER A 204 -3.62 -37.08 19.14
C SER A 204 -2.37 -37.36 19.96
N CYS A 205 -1.91 -36.35 20.69
CA CYS A 205 -0.69 -36.36 21.48
C CYS A 205 -0.88 -35.61 22.81
N ILE A 206 0.00 -35.89 23.78
CA ILE A 206 0.08 -35.20 25.06
C ILE A 206 1.57 -35.10 25.41
N LYS A 207 2.06 -33.88 25.66
CA LYS A 207 3.42 -33.65 26.16
C LYS A 207 3.35 -33.36 27.65
N ARG A 208 3.94 -34.26 28.44
CA ARG A 208 4.13 -34.06 29.88
C ARG A 208 5.46 -33.34 30.10
N LYS A 209 5.50 -32.40 31.05
CA LYS A 209 6.75 -31.78 31.52
C LYS A 209 7.73 -32.82 32.07
#